data_AF-A0A1I5AZ97-F1
#
_entry.id   AF-A0A1I5AZ97-F1
#
_cell.length_a   1.000
_cell.length_b   1.000
_cell.length_c   1.000
_cell.angle_alpha   90.00
_cell.angle_beta   90.00
_cell.angle_gamma   90.00
#
_symmetry.space_group_name_H-M   'P 1'
#
loop_
_entity.id
_entity.type
_entity.pdbx_description
1 polymer ?
#
loop_
_entity_poly.entity_id
_entity_poly.type
_entity_poly.pdbx_seq_one_letter_code
_entity_poly.pdbx_strand_id
1 'polypeptide(L)'
;MAQPDKVPDAVVQLRSARAKLDSIKTELKEARDEQAQLETKINDLLAQQREARKERNDAVLAADAAKIPRLTISKEVGMQRSNVYKLLDSGNTSDS
;
A
#
# COMPACT_ATOMS: atom_id res chain seq x y z
N MET A 1 34.87 -22.54 -54.68
CA MET A 1 33.89 -22.60 -53.58
C MET A 1 34.16 -21.42 -52.67
N ALA A 2 33.28 -20.42 -52.64
CA ALA A 2 33.43 -19.26 -51.77
C ALA A 2 33.17 -19.70 -50.31
N GLN A 3 34.10 -19.42 -49.41
CA GLN A 3 33.88 -19.61 -47.98
C GLN A 3 32.75 -18.67 -47.54
N PRO A 4 31.78 -19.12 -46.74
CA PRO A 4 30.74 -18.24 -46.23
C PRO A 4 31.40 -17.15 -45.39
N ASP A 5 31.12 -15.89 -45.73
CA ASP A 5 31.64 -14.70 -45.05
C ASP A 5 31.51 -14.86 -43.53
N LYS A 6 32.63 -15.15 -42.86
CA LYS A 6 32.67 -15.21 -41.39
C LYS A 6 32.34 -13.82 -40.89
N VAL A 7 31.20 -13.71 -40.21
CA VAL A 7 30.82 -12.50 -39.49
C VAL A 7 31.98 -12.10 -38.56
N PRO A 8 32.53 -10.88 -38.66
CA PRO A 8 33.65 -10.47 -37.83
C PRO A 8 33.32 -10.58 -36.34
N ASP A 9 34.26 -11.04 -35.51
CA ASP A 9 34.06 -11.23 -34.06
C ASP A 9 33.54 -9.96 -33.37
N ALA A 10 33.98 -8.79 -33.83
CA ALA A 10 33.48 -7.50 -33.35
C ALA A 10 31.96 -7.34 -33.53
N VAL A 11 31.40 -7.81 -34.65
CA VAL A 11 29.95 -7.78 -34.91
C VAL A 11 29.21 -8.73 -33.97
N VAL A 12 29.78 -9.88 -33.65
CA VAL A 12 29.19 -10.82 -32.67
C VAL A 12 29.17 -10.20 -31.27
N GLN A 13 30.26 -9.54 -30.86
CA GLN A 13 30.32 -8.85 -29.58
C GLN A 13 29.30 -7.70 -29.48
N LEU A 14 29.16 -6.90 -30.54
CA LEU A 14 28.15 -5.84 -30.61
C LEU A 14 26.73 -6.40 -30.51
N ARG A 15 26.44 -7.52 -31.18
CA ARG A 15 25.13 -8.20 -31.07
C ARG A 15 24.87 -8.70 -29.65
N SER A 16 25.86 -9.30 -29.01
CA SER A 16 25.76 -9.75 -27.61
C SER A 16 25.51 -8.58 -26.66
N ALA A 17 26.24 -7.47 -26.82
CA ALA A 17 26.05 -6.27 -26.01
C ALA A 17 24.65 -5.67 -26.19
N ARG A 18 24.15 -5.61 -27.43
CA ARG A 18 22.77 -5.18 -27.71
C ARG A 18 21.74 -6.09 -27.04
N ALA A 19 21.88 -7.40 -27.18
CA ALA A 19 20.95 -8.35 -26.57
C ALA A 19 20.90 -8.22 -25.04
N LYS A 20 22.07 -8.04 -24.39
CA LYS A 20 22.15 -7.77 -22.96
C LYS A 20 21.44 -6.48 -22.58
N LEU A 21 21.66 -5.40 -23.32
CA LEU A 21 21.00 -4.13 -23.07
C LEU A 21 19.48 -4.22 -23.24
N ASP A 22 19.00 -4.94 -24.25
CA ASP A 22 17.58 -5.13 -24.51
C ASP A 22 16.93 -6.00 -23.41
N SER A 23 17.64 -7.00 -22.86
CA SER A 23 17.19 -7.77 -21.67
C SER A 23 17.05 -6.85 -20.46
N ILE A 24 18.08 -6.08 -20.14
CA ILE A 24 18.08 -5.15 -19.00
C ILE A 24 16.93 -4.14 -19.11
N LYS A 25 16.68 -3.61 -20.31
CA LYS A 25 15.54 -2.69 -20.54
C LYS A 25 14.19 -3.35 -20.27
N THR A 26 14.06 -4.63 -20.62
CA THR A 26 12.85 -5.41 -20.40
C THR A 26 12.63 -5.64 -18.91
N GLU A 27 13.65 -6.13 -18.20
CA GLU A 27 13.62 -6.33 -16.75
C GLU A 27 13.34 -5.02 -15.99
N LEU A 28 13.94 -3.90 -16.41
CA LEU A 28 13.65 -2.59 -15.82
C LEU A 28 12.22 -2.12 -16.06
N LYS A 29 11.61 -2.49 -17.19
CA LYS A 29 10.21 -2.17 -17.46
C LYS A 29 9.30 -2.98 -16.54
N GLU A 30 9.54 -4.29 -16.45
CA GLU A 30 8.79 -5.18 -15.56
C GLU A 30 8.87 -4.72 -14.10
N ALA A 31 10.06 -4.38 -13.62
CA ALA A 31 10.25 -3.88 -12.26
C ALA A 31 9.49 -2.56 -11.99
N ARG A 32 9.39 -1.67 -13.00
CA ARG A 32 8.60 -0.43 -12.89
C ARG A 32 7.10 -0.71 -12.87
N ASP A 33 6.64 -1.66 -13.67
CA ASP A 33 5.23 -2.05 -13.71
C ASP A 33 4.83 -2.68 -12.35
N GLU A 34 5.69 -3.52 -11.77
CA GLU A 34 5.51 -4.06 -10.41
C GLU A 34 5.49 -2.96 -9.34
N GLN A 35 6.41 -2.00 -9.43
CA GLN A 35 6.44 -0.85 -8.51
C GLN A 35 5.12 -0.07 -8.56
N ALA A 36 4.60 0.23 -9.75
CA ALA A 36 3.34 0.97 -9.91
C ALA A 36 2.14 0.20 -9.32
N GLN A 37 2.12 -1.13 -9.45
CA GLN A 37 1.09 -1.98 -8.84
C GLN A 37 1.17 -1.95 -7.31
N LEU A 38 2.38 -2.01 -6.75
CA LEU A 38 2.58 -1.91 -5.30
C LEU A 38 2.16 -0.55 -4.75
N GLU A 39 2.50 0.54 -5.44
CA GLU A 39 2.07 1.89 -5.06
C GLU A 39 0.55 2.02 -5.05
N THR A 40 -0.12 1.48 -6.07
CA THR A 40 -1.60 1.43 -6.13
C THR A 40 -2.16 0.66 -4.94
N LYS A 41 -1.64 -0.54 -4.66
CA LYS A 41 -2.07 -1.38 -3.54
C LYS A 41 -1.87 -0.70 -2.19
N ILE A 42 -0.76 0.03 -2.01
CA ILE A 42 -0.49 0.79 -0.79
C ILE A 42 -1.55 1.88 -0.62
N ASN A 43 -1.86 2.64 -1.67
CA ASN A 43 -2.87 3.68 -1.62
C ASN A 43 -4.26 3.14 -1.28
N ASP A 44 -4.65 2.00 -1.87
CA ASP A 44 -5.92 1.35 -1.56
C ASP A 44 -5.99 0.87 -0.11
N LEU A 45 -4.92 0.26 0.41
CA LEU A 45 -4.84 -0.16 1.81
C LEU A 45 -4.91 1.03 2.77
N LEU A 46 -4.27 2.16 2.42
CA LEU A 46 -4.37 3.38 3.21
C LEU A 46 -5.79 3.94 3.22
N ALA A 47 -6.50 3.90 2.09
CA ALA A 47 -7.90 4.31 2.01
C ALA A 47 -8.79 3.39 2.87
N GLN A 48 -8.65 2.06 2.73
CA GLN A 48 -9.37 1.08 3.54
C GLN A 48 -9.09 1.26 5.04
N GLN A 49 -7.83 1.53 5.41
CA GLN A 49 -7.48 1.79 6.81
C GLN A 49 -8.17 3.05 7.36
N ARG A 50 -8.32 4.11 6.55
CA ARG A 50 -9.02 5.34 6.95
C ARG A 50 -10.50 5.06 7.19
N GLU A 51 -11.16 4.37 6.27
CA GLU A 51 -12.57 4.00 6.41
C GLU A 51 -12.80 3.08 7.62
N ALA A 52 -11.99 2.03 7.80
CA ALA A 52 -12.10 1.15 8.96
C ALA A 52 -11.90 1.90 10.30
N ARG A 53 -11.01 2.90 10.34
CA ARG A 53 -10.85 3.77 11.52
C ARG A 53 -12.09 4.62 11.76
N LYS A 54 -12.70 5.16 10.70
CA LYS A 54 -13.93 5.94 10.78
C LYS A 54 -15.09 5.08 11.28
N GLU A 55 -15.33 3.92 10.66
CA GLU A 55 -16.37 2.96 11.07
C GLU A 55 -16.21 2.55 12.54
N ARG A 56 -14.98 2.26 12.97
CA ARG A 56 -14.71 1.95 14.39
C ARG A 56 -15.05 3.13 15.29
N ASN A 57 -14.71 4.37 14.90
CA ASN A 57 -15.01 5.55 15.69
C ASN A 57 -16.54 5.78 15.77
N ASP A 58 -17.25 5.62 14.66
CA ASP A 58 -18.72 5.72 14.61
C ASP A 58 -19.37 4.67 15.52
N ALA A 59 -18.85 3.43 15.53
CA ALA A 59 -19.31 2.38 16.43
C ALA A 59 -19.06 2.71 17.91
N VAL A 60 -17.92 3.32 18.25
CA VAL A 60 -17.62 3.78 19.62
C VAL A 60 -18.64 4.83 20.07
N LEU A 61 -18.93 5.82 19.22
CA LEU A 61 -19.90 6.87 19.51
C LEU A 61 -21.32 6.30 19.66
N ALA A 62 -21.73 5.39 18.78
CA ALA A 62 -23.01 4.72 18.86
C ALA A 62 -23.16 3.89 20.16
N ALA A 63 -22.10 3.20 20.59
CA ALA A 63 -22.10 2.44 21.84
C ALA A 63 -22.18 3.34 23.09
N ASP A 64 -21.51 4.50 23.09
CA ASP A 64 -21.61 5.48 24.19
C ASP A 64 -23.01 6.11 24.23
N ALA A 65 -23.59 6.44 23.07
CA ALA A 65 -24.99 6.90 22.97
C ALA A 65 -26.00 5.85 23.48
N ALA A 66 -25.72 4.57 23.25
CA ALA A 66 -26.48 3.44 23.80
C ALA A 66 -26.19 3.17 25.29
N LYS A 67 -25.39 4.01 25.95
CA LYS A 67 -25.02 3.93 27.37
C LYS A 67 -24.27 2.65 27.73
N ILE A 68 -23.57 2.04 26.77
CA ILE A 68 -22.68 0.90 27.05
C ILE A 68 -21.52 1.39 27.91
N PRO A 69 -21.12 0.68 28.98
CA PRO A 69 -20.00 1.11 29.81
C PRO A 69 -18.72 1.30 29.00
N ARG A 70 -18.07 2.46 29.13
CA ARG A 70 -16.82 2.82 28.41
C ARG A 70 -15.71 1.77 28.56
N LEU A 71 -15.71 1.07 29.70
CA LEU A 71 -14.82 -0.07 29.95
C LEU A 71 -15.06 -1.22 28.96
N THR A 72 -16.32 -1.55 28.70
CA THR A 72 -16.73 -2.58 27.75
C THR A 72 -16.39 -2.14 26.34
N ILE A 73 -16.72 -0.90 25.97
CA ILE A 73 -16.38 -0.32 24.65
C ILE A 73 -14.88 -0.44 24.38
N SER A 74 -14.03 -0.04 25.34
CA SER A 74 -12.57 -0.14 25.20
C SER A 74 -12.05 -1.56 24.97
N LYS A 75 -12.65 -2.56 25.61
CA LYS A 75 -12.28 -3.97 25.40
C LYS A 75 -12.68 -4.44 24.01
N GLU A 76 -13.91 -4.20 23.59
CA GLU A 76 -14.46 -4.70 22.32
C GLU A 76 -13.81 -4.03 21.09
N VAL A 77 -13.51 -2.72 21.17
CA VAL A 77 -12.87 -1.99 20.06
C VAL A 77 -11.35 -2.11 20.05
N GLY A 78 -10.77 -2.88 20.98
CA GLY A 78 -9.33 -3.11 21.07
C GLY A 78 -8.50 -1.84 21.32
N MET A 79 -9.11 -0.80 21.88
CA MET A 79 -8.49 0.50 22.08
C MET A 79 -8.15 0.71 23.55
N GLN A 80 -6.99 1.29 23.85
CA GLN A 80 -6.66 1.71 25.20
C GLN A 80 -7.74 2.64 25.76
N ARG A 81 -8.10 2.45 27.03
CA ARG A 81 -9.15 3.24 27.69
C ARG A 81 -8.90 4.74 27.53
N SER A 82 -7.69 5.22 27.78
CA SER A 82 -7.33 6.63 27.62
C SER A 82 -7.67 7.19 26.24
N ASN A 83 -7.52 6.40 25.17
CA ASN A 83 -7.82 6.83 23.80
C ASN A 83 -9.32 6.84 23.52
N VAL A 84 -10.07 5.86 24.04
CA VAL A 84 -11.55 5.85 23.93
C VAL A 84 -12.15 7.07 24.62
N TYR A 85 -11.65 7.40 25.82
CA TYR A 85 -12.16 8.53 26.59
C TYR A 85 -11.87 9.84 25.88
N LYS A 86 -10.63 10.04 25.38
CA LYS A 86 -10.29 11.20 24.55
C LYS A 86 -11.21 11.34 23.34
N LEU A 87 -11.51 10.23 22.65
CA LEU A 87 -12.39 10.25 21.48
C LEU A 87 -13.80 10.69 21.84
N LEU A 88 -14.38 10.11 22.89
CA LEU A 88 -15.72 10.45 23.38
C LEU A 88 -15.80 11.90 23.90
N ASP A 89 -14.77 12.33 24.63
CA ASP A 89 -14.72 13.67 25.20
C ASP A 89 -14.51 14.73 24.09
N SER A 90 -13.74 14.41 23.03
CA SER A 90 -13.60 15.28 21.85
C SER A 90 -14.86 15.39 21.02
N GLY A 91 -15.69 14.33 20.96
CA GLY A 91 -16.99 14.35 20.28
C GLY A 91 -18.02 15.23 20.99
N ASN A 92 -17.99 15.26 22.34
CA ASN A 92 -18.88 16.09 23.15
C ASN A 92 -18.52 17.59 23.12
N THR A 93 -17.25 17.95 22.88
CA THR A 93 -16.83 19.37 22.80
C THR A 93 -17.18 20.05 21.49
N SER A 94 -17.64 19.31 20.48
CA SER A 94 -18.09 19.86 19.18
C SER A 94 -19.52 20.42 19.20
N ASP A 95 -20.24 20.27 20.31
CA ASP A 95 -21.64 20.68 20.49
C ASP A 95 -21.80 21.86 21.48
N SER A 96 -20.79 22.73 21.63
CA SER A 96 -20.85 23.95 22.45
C SER A 96 -20.44 25.20 21.70
#